data_AF-D4KZ85-F1
#
_entry.id   AF-D4KZ85-F1
#
_cell.length_a   1.000
_cell.length_b   1.000
_cell.length_c   1.000
_cell.angle_alpha   90.00
_cell.angle_beta   90.00
_cell.angle_gamma   90.00
#
_symmetry.space_group_name_H-M   'P 1'
#
loop_
_entity.id
_entity.type
_entity.pdbx_description
1 polymer ?
#
loop_
_entity_poly.entity_id
_entity_poly.type
_entity_poly.pdbx_seq_one_letter_code
_entity_poly.pdbx_strand_id
1 'polypeptide(L)'
;MLKKYENKRNAKKGKGNIFMEYTEYMETLKEQIQNKRARSLVAEEIRGHIEEQTKEYQAEGMSKEDAEREAVRQMGDPVETGCALNRIHRPAFPWKLFVLAVFLTGASMLISLTIDAKINEGGVQAAQVGSLFMVNAVSFAMIFVIMYFDYTWLFLHIRAVYALYMICLCLVWSGGILGNYQTALLASYSVQVLLPVIFAGIIYQYRGQGFQGILKSAGWIIIPFMVLAAGLISLPMSNGAVVENAVVCLFLLVASVLRGIFGNEKKNTL
;
A
#
# COMPACT_ATOMS: atom_id res chain seq x y z
N MET A 1 48.15 -15.01 -9.67
CA MET A 1 47.19 -13.89 -9.55
C MET A 1 45.95 -14.11 -10.42
N LEU A 2 46.08 -14.32 -11.74
CA LEU A 2 44.95 -14.57 -12.65
C LEU A 2 44.04 -15.76 -12.24
N LYS A 3 44.62 -16.91 -11.85
CA LYS A 3 43.85 -18.06 -11.34
C LYS A 3 43.05 -17.77 -10.06
N LYS A 4 43.46 -16.78 -9.25
CA LYS A 4 42.75 -16.38 -8.01
C LYS A 4 41.57 -15.46 -8.33
N TYR A 5 41.66 -14.67 -9.40
CA TYR A 5 40.55 -13.88 -9.94
C TYR A 5 39.54 -14.76 -10.67
N GLU A 6 39.99 -15.73 -11.47
CA GLU A 6 39.10 -16.71 -12.11
C GLU A 6 38.37 -17.59 -11.09
N ASN A 7 39.03 -18.04 -10.02
CA ASN A 7 38.37 -18.79 -8.96
C ASN A 7 37.37 -17.95 -8.15
N LYS A 8 37.62 -16.64 -7.96
CA LYS A 8 36.60 -15.74 -7.37
C LYS A 8 35.43 -15.49 -8.33
N ARG A 9 35.68 -15.43 -9.64
CA ARG A 9 34.67 -15.30 -10.70
C ARG A 9 33.80 -16.58 -10.79
N ASN A 10 34.41 -17.75 -10.69
CA ASN A 10 33.72 -19.05 -10.70
C ASN A 10 33.02 -19.37 -9.38
N ALA A 11 33.57 -18.97 -8.23
CA ALA A 11 32.90 -19.12 -6.92
C ALA A 11 31.70 -18.16 -6.76
N LYS A 12 31.69 -17.01 -7.44
CA LYS A 12 30.51 -16.12 -7.51
C LYS A 12 29.43 -16.61 -8.49
N LYS A 13 29.78 -17.37 -9.53
CA LYS A 13 28.80 -18.00 -10.45
C LYS A 13 27.91 -19.07 -9.78
N GLY A 14 28.30 -19.58 -8.60
CA GLY A 14 27.57 -20.62 -7.87
C GLY A 14 26.58 -20.13 -6.82
N LYS A 15 26.41 -18.81 -6.62
CA LYS A 15 25.39 -18.26 -5.73
C LYS A 15 24.48 -17.37 -6.56
N GLY A 16 23.21 -17.77 -6.70
CA GLY A 16 22.19 -17.02 -7.42
C GLY A 16 22.04 -15.60 -6.86
N ASN A 17 22.78 -14.66 -7.44
CA ASN A 17 22.50 -13.24 -7.30
C ASN A 17 21.54 -12.91 -8.43
N ILE A 18 20.34 -12.48 -8.05
CA ILE A 18 19.30 -11.99 -8.95
C ILE A 18 19.79 -10.60 -9.39
N PHE A 19 20.29 -10.50 -10.62
CA PHE A 19 20.69 -9.21 -11.19
C PHE A 19 19.53 -8.71 -12.04
N MET A 20 18.93 -7.61 -11.61
CA MET A 20 17.88 -6.95 -12.37
C MET A 20 18.48 -6.27 -13.60
N GLU A 21 17.86 -6.46 -14.75
CA GLU A 21 18.26 -5.79 -15.99
C GLU A 21 18.01 -4.27 -15.90
N TYR A 22 18.85 -3.46 -16.56
CA TYR A 22 18.75 -1.99 -16.53
C TYR A 22 17.34 -1.48 -16.85
N THR A 23 16.71 -2.08 -17.87
CA THR A 23 15.37 -1.67 -18.31
C THR A 23 14.33 -1.95 -17.22
N GLU A 24 14.39 -3.13 -16.59
CA GLU A 24 13.48 -3.50 -15.51
C GLU A 24 13.67 -2.63 -14.27
N TYR A 25 14.93 -2.33 -13.93
CA TYR A 25 15.27 -1.41 -12.85
C TYR A 25 14.65 -0.03 -13.07
N MET A 26 14.82 0.53 -14.27
CA MET A 26 14.32 1.86 -14.61
C MET A 26 12.79 1.91 -14.65
N GLU A 27 12.11 0.89 -15.19
CA GLU A 27 10.64 0.82 -15.15
C GLU A 27 10.13 0.73 -13.70
N THR A 28 10.68 -0.19 -12.90
CA THR A 28 10.28 -0.38 -11.50
C THR A 28 10.49 0.88 -10.66
N LEU A 29 11.61 1.59 -10.86
CA LEU A 29 11.91 2.84 -10.19
C LEU A 29 10.94 3.96 -10.58
N LYS A 30 10.64 4.11 -11.89
CA LYS A 30 9.69 5.11 -12.40
C LYS A 30 8.28 4.89 -11.87
N GLU A 31 7.85 3.63 -11.71
CA GLU A 31 6.54 3.28 -11.16
C GLU A 31 6.34 3.76 -9.71
N GLN A 32 7.42 3.87 -8.94
CA GLN A 32 7.34 4.36 -7.56
C GLN A 32 7.17 5.88 -7.48
N ILE A 33 7.49 6.62 -8.55
CA ILE A 33 7.45 8.08 -8.57
C ILE A 33 6.13 8.57 -9.15
N GLN A 34 5.28 9.15 -8.32
CA GLN A 34 3.93 9.57 -8.71
C GLN A 34 3.92 10.86 -9.53
N ASN A 35 4.78 11.82 -9.18
CA ASN A 35 4.85 13.11 -9.87
C ASN A 35 5.50 12.93 -11.24
N LYS A 36 4.77 13.23 -12.33
CA LYS A 36 5.27 13.05 -13.71
C LYS A 36 6.56 13.83 -14.01
N ARG A 37 6.68 15.06 -13.47
CA ARG A 37 7.87 15.90 -13.67
C ARG A 37 9.05 15.39 -12.85
N ALA A 38 8.80 14.96 -11.61
CA ALA A 38 9.84 14.33 -10.80
C ALA A 38 10.31 13.01 -11.42
N ARG A 39 9.38 12.22 -11.96
CA ARG A 39 9.69 10.95 -12.62
C ARG A 39 10.63 11.14 -13.80
N SER A 40 10.41 12.16 -14.64
CA SER A 40 11.31 12.43 -15.77
C SER A 40 12.69 12.89 -15.31
N LEU A 41 12.76 13.78 -14.31
CA LEU A 41 14.02 14.31 -13.79
C LEU A 41 14.85 13.21 -13.10
N VAL A 42 14.23 12.44 -12.21
CA VAL A 42 14.89 11.35 -11.50
C VAL A 42 15.34 10.24 -12.46
N ALA A 43 14.52 9.90 -13.47
CA ALA A 43 14.92 8.90 -14.46
C ALA A 43 16.13 9.36 -15.27
N GLU A 44 16.25 10.65 -15.55
CA GLU A 44 17.41 11.21 -16.25
C GLU A 44 18.67 11.19 -15.36
N GLU A 45 18.54 11.57 -14.09
CA GLU A 45 19.63 11.57 -13.11
C GLU A 45 20.18 10.15 -12.86
N ILE A 46 19.31 9.20 -12.56
CA ILE A 46 19.69 7.81 -12.28
C ILE A 46 20.29 7.14 -13.52
N ARG A 47 19.72 7.38 -14.71
CA ARG A 47 20.32 6.93 -15.97
C ARG A 47 21.73 7.50 -16.13
N GLY A 48 21.91 8.80 -15.91
CA GLY A 48 23.21 9.46 -15.98
C GLY A 48 24.23 8.82 -15.04
N HIS A 49 23.84 8.55 -13.79
CA HIS A 49 24.71 7.88 -12.82
C HIS A 49 25.04 6.44 -13.20
N ILE A 50 24.08 5.66 -13.70
CA ILE A 50 24.35 4.28 -14.17
C ILE A 50 25.30 4.32 -15.37
N GLU A 51 25.09 5.22 -16.33
CA GLU A 51 25.96 5.37 -17.51
C GLU A 51 27.38 5.78 -17.11
N GLU A 52 27.53 6.67 -16.13
CA GLU A 52 28.82 7.12 -15.61
C GLU A 52 29.57 5.97 -14.90
N GLN A 53 28.91 5.27 -13.97
CA GLN A 53 29.49 4.09 -13.30
C GLN A 53 29.83 2.97 -14.28
N THR A 54 28.99 2.77 -15.30
CA THR A 54 29.23 1.79 -16.36
C THR A 54 30.49 2.12 -17.16
N LYS A 55 30.76 3.41 -17.44
CA LYS A 55 32.00 3.84 -18.10
C LYS A 55 33.22 3.67 -17.20
N GLU A 56 33.09 3.96 -15.91
CA GLU A 56 34.17 3.78 -14.94
C GLU A 56 34.58 2.30 -14.84
N TYR A 57 33.61 1.39 -14.71
CA TYR A 57 33.87 -0.05 -14.69
C TYR A 57 34.44 -0.59 -16.01
N GLN A 58 34.04 -0.02 -17.15
CA GLN A 58 34.67 -0.35 -18.44
C GLN A 58 36.14 0.11 -18.49
N ALA A 59 36.45 1.29 -17.96
CA ALA A 59 37.83 1.80 -17.86
C ALA A 59 38.69 0.93 -16.93
N GLU A 60 38.09 0.33 -15.90
CA GLU A 60 38.72 -0.68 -15.03
C GLU A 60 38.87 -2.08 -15.69
N GLY A 61 38.40 -2.24 -16.93
CA GLY A 61 38.57 -3.45 -17.73
C GLY A 61 37.43 -4.46 -17.66
N MET A 62 36.25 -4.07 -17.16
CA MET A 62 35.04 -4.91 -17.26
C MET A 62 34.45 -4.89 -18.66
N SER A 63 33.77 -5.97 -19.04
CA SER A 63 32.96 -5.99 -20.26
C SER A 63 31.78 -5.02 -20.11
N LYS A 64 31.27 -4.47 -21.22
CA LYS A 64 30.14 -3.53 -21.20
C LYS A 64 28.92 -4.10 -20.44
N GLU A 65 28.58 -5.36 -20.67
CA GLU A 65 27.45 -6.03 -20.03
C GLU A 65 27.67 -6.25 -18.52
N ASP A 66 28.90 -6.62 -18.12
CA ASP A 66 29.22 -6.81 -16.70
C ASP A 66 29.31 -5.48 -15.95
N ALA A 67 29.79 -4.42 -16.63
CA ALA A 67 29.85 -3.06 -16.10
C ALA A 67 28.44 -2.48 -15.86
N GLU A 68 27.53 -2.65 -16.80
CA GLU A 68 26.13 -2.20 -16.66
C GLU A 68 25.42 -2.96 -15.54
N ARG A 69 25.60 -4.29 -15.48
CA ARG A 69 25.05 -5.11 -14.39
C ARG A 69 25.59 -4.71 -13.02
N GLU A 70 26.89 -4.40 -12.92
CA GLU A 70 27.49 -3.97 -11.66
C GLU A 70 27.04 -2.55 -11.27
N ALA A 71 26.91 -1.63 -12.22
CA ALA A 71 26.37 -0.30 -11.99
C ALA A 71 24.92 -0.36 -11.47
N VAL A 72 24.05 -1.15 -12.12
CA VAL A 72 22.67 -1.36 -11.65
C VAL A 72 22.67 -2.01 -10.26
N ARG A 73 23.56 -2.97 -9.99
CA ARG A 73 23.67 -3.61 -8.65
C ARG A 73 24.02 -2.60 -7.56
N GLN A 74 24.85 -1.60 -7.84
CA GLN A 74 25.23 -0.57 -6.88
C GLN A 74 24.07 0.40 -6.57
N MET A 75 23.10 0.54 -7.48
CA MET A 75 21.92 1.38 -7.27
C MET A 75 20.90 0.79 -6.28
N GLY A 76 21.08 -0.47 -5.85
CA GLY A 76 20.25 -1.11 -4.82
C GLY A 76 18.88 -1.55 -5.33
N ASP A 77 17.88 -1.58 -4.44
CA ASP A 77 16.50 -1.94 -4.78
C ASP A 77 15.79 -0.73 -5.45
N PRO A 78 15.33 -0.84 -6.71
CA PRO A 78 14.65 0.27 -7.40
C PRO A 78 13.38 0.73 -6.69
N VAL A 79 12.71 -0.15 -5.93
CA VAL A 79 11.50 0.22 -5.21
C VAL A 79 11.84 1.06 -3.99
N GLU A 80 12.89 0.69 -3.24
CA GLU A 80 13.35 1.46 -2.08
C GLU A 80 13.89 2.83 -2.51
N THR A 81 14.75 2.84 -3.53
CA THR A 81 15.31 4.06 -4.14
C THR A 81 14.20 4.94 -4.71
N GLY A 82 13.26 4.37 -5.47
CA GLY A 82 12.12 5.08 -6.03
C GLY A 82 11.18 5.68 -4.97
N CYS A 83 10.90 4.95 -3.88
CA CYS A 83 10.12 5.48 -2.75
C CYS A 83 10.85 6.62 -2.02
N ALA A 84 12.15 6.49 -1.80
CA ALA A 84 12.97 7.53 -1.17
C ALA A 84 12.99 8.82 -2.02
N LEU A 85 13.09 8.70 -3.34
CA LEU A 85 13.08 9.82 -4.28
C LEU A 85 11.67 10.42 -4.43
N ASN A 86 10.62 9.60 -4.48
CA ASN A 86 9.24 10.06 -4.48
C ASN A 86 8.88 10.86 -3.20
N ARG A 87 9.55 10.57 -2.07
CA ARG A 87 9.39 11.32 -0.81
C ARG A 87 9.95 12.74 -0.91
N ILE A 88 11.08 12.94 -1.57
CA ILE A 88 11.69 14.27 -1.76
C ILE A 88 10.81 15.11 -2.69
N HIS A 89 10.23 14.46 -3.70
CA HIS A 89 9.37 15.09 -4.70
C HIS A 89 7.86 14.89 -4.43
N ARG A 90 7.43 15.04 -3.15
CA ARG A 90 6.08 14.67 -2.67
C ARG A 90 4.97 14.95 -3.70
N PRO A 91 4.07 13.98 -3.94
CA PRO A 91 3.00 14.12 -4.91
C PRO A 91 2.14 15.36 -4.63
N ALA A 92 1.85 16.14 -5.66
CA ALA A 92 0.90 17.25 -5.54
C ALA A 92 -0.48 16.72 -5.13
N PHE A 93 -1.16 17.47 -4.26
CA PHE A 93 -2.48 17.12 -3.72
C PHE A 93 -3.44 16.67 -4.84
N PRO A 94 -4.10 15.51 -4.73
CA PRO A 94 -4.96 14.98 -5.78
C PRO A 94 -6.30 15.72 -5.83
N TRP A 95 -6.28 16.96 -6.32
CA TRP A 95 -7.42 17.89 -6.27
C TRP A 95 -8.70 17.33 -6.89
N LYS A 96 -8.58 16.54 -7.98
CA LYS A 96 -9.73 15.91 -8.64
C LYS A 96 -10.46 14.94 -7.71
N LEU A 97 -9.73 14.12 -6.95
CA LEU A 97 -10.31 13.17 -6.00
C LEU A 97 -10.89 13.89 -4.79
N PHE A 98 -10.23 14.96 -4.33
CA PHE A 98 -10.76 15.77 -3.24
C PHE A 98 -12.07 16.46 -3.60
N VAL A 99 -12.14 17.09 -4.78
CA VAL A 99 -13.39 17.69 -5.28
C VAL A 99 -14.50 16.65 -5.40
N LEU A 100 -14.18 15.45 -5.90
CA LEU A 100 -15.14 14.35 -5.94
C LEU A 100 -15.61 13.94 -4.55
N ALA A 101 -14.71 13.82 -3.57
CA ALA A 101 -15.05 13.50 -2.19
C ALA A 101 -15.99 14.56 -1.58
N VAL A 102 -15.67 15.85 -1.74
CA VAL A 102 -16.52 16.97 -1.28
C VAL A 102 -17.90 16.90 -1.93
N PHE A 103 -17.98 16.63 -3.22
CA PHE A 103 -19.25 16.48 -3.94
C PHE A 103 -20.09 15.31 -3.40
N LEU A 104 -19.47 14.13 -3.22
CA LEU A 104 -20.15 12.95 -2.69
C LEU A 104 -20.62 13.15 -1.24
N THR A 105 -19.82 13.79 -0.40
CA THR A 105 -20.22 14.17 0.97
C THR A 105 -21.41 15.11 0.96
N GLY A 106 -21.40 16.14 0.08
CA GLY A 106 -22.52 17.05 -0.08
C GLY A 106 -23.80 16.35 -0.55
N ALA A 107 -23.69 15.46 -1.55
CA ALA A 107 -24.81 14.67 -2.03
C ALA A 107 -25.38 13.73 -0.95
N SER A 108 -24.50 13.04 -0.21
CA SER A 108 -24.91 12.20 0.93
C SER A 108 -25.63 13.02 2.00
N MET A 109 -25.13 14.21 2.32
CA MET A 109 -25.74 15.09 3.30
C MET A 109 -27.12 15.56 2.87
N LEU A 110 -27.30 15.94 1.59
CA LEU A 110 -28.62 16.29 1.06
C LEU A 110 -29.61 15.13 1.17
N ILE A 111 -29.19 13.91 0.80
CA ILE A 111 -30.04 12.72 0.92
C ILE A 111 -30.42 12.49 2.38
N SER A 112 -29.46 12.51 3.31
CA SER A 112 -29.73 12.35 4.74
C SER A 112 -30.72 13.39 5.28
N LEU A 113 -30.55 14.66 4.90
CA LEU A 113 -31.46 15.74 5.32
C LEU A 113 -32.87 15.56 4.74
N THR A 114 -33.00 15.10 3.49
CA THR A 114 -34.33 14.84 2.89
C THR A 114 -35.05 13.65 3.53
N ILE A 115 -34.31 12.63 3.95
CA ILE A 115 -34.87 11.47 4.67
C ILE A 115 -35.33 11.94 6.06
N ASP A 116 -34.49 12.67 6.78
CA ASP A 116 -34.79 13.16 8.13
C ASP A 116 -36.00 14.11 8.14
N ALA A 117 -36.10 15.00 7.13
CA ALA A 117 -37.25 15.88 6.94
C ALA A 117 -38.56 15.13 6.66
N LYS A 118 -38.49 13.93 6.07
CA LYS A 118 -39.68 13.09 5.79
C LYS A 118 -40.08 12.23 6.97
N ILE A 119 -39.13 11.82 7.80
CA ILE A 119 -39.37 10.95 8.97
C ILE A 119 -39.82 11.78 10.18
N ASN A 120 -39.25 12.98 10.36
CA ASN A 120 -39.63 13.87 11.45
C ASN A 120 -40.72 14.84 10.99
N GLU A 121 -41.95 14.65 11.46
CA GLU A 121 -43.08 15.55 11.19
C GLU A 121 -42.85 17.00 11.66
N GLY A 122 -41.88 17.23 12.56
CA GLY A 122 -41.46 18.55 13.05
C GLY A 122 -40.39 19.28 12.22
N GLY A 123 -39.95 18.71 11.10
CA GLY A 123 -38.86 19.24 10.27
C GLY A 123 -37.45 18.91 10.82
N VAL A 124 -36.42 19.30 10.06
CA VAL A 124 -35.01 19.03 10.41
C VAL A 124 -34.54 19.96 11.53
N GLN A 125 -34.02 19.41 12.63
CA GLN A 125 -33.49 20.24 13.72
C GLN A 125 -32.17 20.91 13.31
N ALA A 126 -32.08 22.24 13.47
CA ALA A 126 -30.87 23.01 13.17
C ALA A 126 -29.62 22.51 13.92
N ALA A 127 -29.79 21.97 15.13
CA ALA A 127 -28.70 21.36 15.90
C ALA A 127 -28.13 20.09 15.26
N GLN A 128 -28.97 19.25 14.64
CA GLN A 128 -28.53 18.05 13.92
C GLN A 128 -27.78 18.42 12.64
N VAL A 129 -28.26 19.44 11.91
CA VAL A 129 -27.57 19.97 10.72
C VAL A 129 -26.20 20.54 11.09
N GLY A 130 -26.12 21.32 12.18
CA GLY A 130 -24.87 21.88 12.69
C GLY A 130 -23.86 20.80 13.08
N SER A 131 -24.32 19.75 13.77
CA SER A 131 -23.50 18.58 14.11
C SER A 131 -22.95 17.87 12.87
N LEU A 132 -23.79 17.63 11.85
CA LEU A 132 -23.37 17.01 10.58
C LEU A 132 -22.30 17.83 9.86
N PHE A 133 -22.45 19.16 9.79
CA PHE A 133 -21.43 20.03 9.21
C PHE A 133 -20.12 19.97 10.00
N MET A 134 -20.19 20.02 11.33
CA MET A 134 -19.01 19.96 12.19
C MET A 134 -18.24 18.64 12.03
N VAL A 135 -18.93 17.50 12.03
CA VAL A 135 -18.29 16.18 11.86
C VAL A 135 -17.59 16.08 10.50
N ASN A 136 -18.22 16.57 9.42
CA ASN A 136 -17.60 16.59 8.09
C ASN A 136 -16.40 17.54 8.02
N ALA A 137 -16.50 18.74 8.63
CA ALA A 137 -15.39 19.68 8.69
C ALA A 137 -14.18 19.10 9.43
N VAL A 138 -14.41 18.43 10.57
CA VAL A 138 -13.36 17.73 11.33
C VAL A 138 -12.78 16.58 10.50
N SER A 139 -13.62 15.84 9.76
CA SER A 139 -13.17 14.73 8.90
C SER A 139 -12.25 15.22 7.78
N PHE A 140 -12.60 16.32 7.10
CA PHE A 140 -11.74 16.93 6.09
C PHE A 140 -10.44 17.49 6.69
N ALA A 141 -10.51 18.13 7.87
CA ALA A 141 -9.31 18.59 8.57
C ALA A 141 -8.36 17.43 8.90
N MET A 142 -8.91 16.29 9.35
CA MET A 142 -8.13 15.08 9.61
C MET A 142 -7.47 14.51 8.36
N ILE A 143 -8.12 14.57 7.18
CA ILE A 143 -7.51 14.16 5.91
C ILE A 143 -6.24 14.99 5.62
N PHE A 144 -6.30 16.31 5.82
CA PHE A 144 -5.12 17.16 5.66
C PHE A 144 -4.00 16.77 6.64
N VAL A 145 -4.32 16.58 7.92
CA VAL A 145 -3.34 16.17 8.94
C VAL A 145 -2.66 14.85 8.57
N ILE A 146 -3.45 13.83 8.21
CA ILE A 146 -2.94 12.50 7.84
C ILE A 146 -2.04 12.57 6.61
N MET A 147 -2.36 13.45 5.65
CA MET A 147 -1.54 13.61 4.44
C MET A 147 -0.15 14.20 4.71
N TYR A 148 -0.02 15.07 5.73
CA TYR A 148 1.29 15.60 6.13
C TYR A 148 2.07 14.61 7.01
N PHE A 149 1.37 13.69 7.67
CA PHE A 149 1.99 12.64 8.48
C PHE A 149 2.79 11.66 7.63
N ASP A 150 3.95 11.22 8.13
CA ASP A 150 4.81 10.27 7.41
C ASP A 150 4.27 8.84 7.55
N TYR A 151 3.49 8.41 6.56
CA TYR A 151 2.92 7.07 6.50
C TYR A 151 3.98 5.98 6.21
N THR A 152 5.22 6.33 5.85
CA THR A 152 6.31 5.35 5.61
C THR A 152 6.58 4.53 6.86
N TRP A 153 6.46 5.14 8.04
CA TRP A 153 6.66 4.45 9.32
C TRP A 153 5.66 3.30 9.53
N LEU A 154 4.42 3.44 9.03
CA LEU A 154 3.38 2.41 9.11
C LEU A 154 3.75 1.18 8.29
N PHE A 155 4.29 1.37 7.08
CA PHE A 155 4.72 0.26 6.23
C PHE A 155 5.96 -0.45 6.77
N LEU A 156 6.89 0.28 7.40
CA LEU A 156 8.08 -0.31 8.03
C LEU A 156 7.69 -1.25 9.20
N HIS A 157 6.66 -0.86 9.97
CA HIS A 157 6.20 -1.60 11.14
C HIS A 157 4.89 -2.36 10.91
N ILE A 158 4.60 -2.75 9.66
CA ILE A 158 3.28 -3.30 9.27
C ILE A 158 2.84 -4.50 10.11
N ARG A 159 3.78 -5.34 10.60
CA ARG A 159 3.46 -6.47 11.49
C ARG A 159 2.97 -6.03 12.86
N ALA A 160 3.56 -4.96 13.42
CA ALA A 160 3.11 -4.40 14.69
C ALA A 160 1.75 -3.70 14.52
N VAL A 161 1.56 -2.97 13.41
CA VAL A 161 0.27 -2.36 13.04
C VAL A 161 -0.80 -3.43 12.89
N TYR A 162 -0.49 -4.54 12.22
CA TYR A 162 -1.40 -5.68 12.08
C TYR A 162 -1.74 -6.33 13.42
N ALA A 163 -0.75 -6.53 14.31
CA ALA A 163 -1.00 -7.07 15.64
C ALA A 163 -1.92 -6.16 16.47
N LEU A 164 -1.68 -4.84 16.45
CA LEU A 164 -2.54 -3.86 17.09
C LEU A 164 -3.96 -3.89 16.51
N TYR A 165 -4.09 -3.95 15.19
CA TYR A 165 -5.37 -4.09 14.50
C TYR A 165 -6.12 -5.35 14.96
N MET A 166 -5.44 -6.49 15.06
CA MET A 166 -6.06 -7.73 15.54
C MET A 166 -6.53 -7.63 16.99
N ILE A 167 -5.79 -6.94 17.86
CA ILE A 167 -6.23 -6.66 19.23
C ILE A 167 -7.49 -5.81 19.20
N CYS A 168 -7.51 -4.70 18.46
CA CYS A 168 -8.69 -3.84 18.32
C CYS A 168 -9.90 -4.61 17.78
N LEU A 169 -9.68 -5.44 16.76
CA LEU A 169 -10.71 -6.28 16.17
C LEU A 169 -11.31 -7.21 17.23
N CYS A 170 -10.48 -7.96 17.96
CA CYS A 170 -10.94 -8.86 19.03
C CYS A 170 -11.64 -8.11 20.18
N LEU A 171 -11.16 -6.92 20.57
CA LEU A 171 -11.75 -6.13 21.64
C LEU A 171 -13.15 -5.62 21.29
N VAL A 172 -13.32 -5.04 20.10
CA VAL A 172 -14.64 -4.60 19.60
C VAL A 172 -15.58 -5.79 19.48
N TRP A 173 -15.06 -6.94 19.06
CA TRP A 173 -15.83 -8.14 18.82
C TRP A 173 -16.19 -8.93 20.08
N SER A 174 -15.41 -8.78 21.16
CA SER A 174 -15.71 -9.40 22.45
C SER A 174 -17.02 -8.89 23.07
N GLY A 175 -17.57 -7.77 22.58
CA GLY A 175 -18.83 -7.19 23.03
C GLY A 175 -18.83 -6.66 24.47
N GLY A 176 -17.78 -6.93 25.26
CA GLY A 176 -17.74 -6.64 26.69
C GLY A 176 -17.28 -5.24 27.07
N ILE A 177 -16.73 -4.46 26.12
CA ILE A 177 -16.13 -3.15 26.41
C ILE A 177 -17.06 -1.98 26.04
N LEU A 178 -17.88 -2.14 25.01
CA LEU A 178 -18.74 -1.08 24.51
C LEU A 178 -20.17 -1.33 25.00
N GLY A 179 -20.54 -0.67 26.10
CA GLY A 179 -21.84 -0.84 26.76
C GLY A 179 -23.06 -0.35 25.97
N ASN A 180 -22.85 0.34 24.83
CA ASN A 180 -23.92 0.78 23.94
C ASN A 180 -23.77 0.11 22.57
N TYR A 181 -24.86 -0.51 22.11
CA TYR A 181 -25.00 -1.13 20.80
C TYR A 181 -24.59 -0.23 19.64
N GLN A 182 -25.03 1.04 19.63
CA GLN A 182 -24.71 1.97 18.54
C GLN A 182 -23.21 2.29 18.47
N THR A 183 -22.58 2.42 19.64
CA THR A 183 -21.13 2.66 19.74
C THR A 183 -20.34 1.43 19.31
N ALA A 184 -20.79 0.23 19.69
CA ALA A 184 -20.20 -1.03 19.24
C ALA A 184 -20.28 -1.20 17.72
N LEU A 185 -21.42 -0.86 17.13
CA LEU A 185 -21.61 -0.89 15.68
C LEU A 185 -20.65 0.08 14.98
N LEU A 186 -20.59 1.34 15.41
CA LEU A 186 -19.69 2.35 14.83
C LEU A 186 -18.21 1.95 14.93
N ALA A 187 -17.80 1.43 16.08
CA ALA A 187 -16.45 0.94 16.30
C ALA A 187 -16.11 -0.24 15.38
N SER A 188 -17.06 -1.17 15.19
CA SER A 188 -16.90 -2.31 14.30
C SER A 188 -16.67 -1.88 12.85
N TYR A 189 -17.50 -0.97 12.33
CA TYR A 189 -17.31 -0.41 10.98
C TYR A 189 -15.96 0.31 10.84
N SER A 190 -15.57 1.10 11.85
CA SER A 190 -14.32 1.86 11.83
C SER A 190 -13.10 0.96 11.77
N VAL A 191 -13.08 -0.13 12.55
CA VAL A 191 -12.00 -1.12 12.51
C VAL A 191 -11.97 -1.83 11.16
N GLN A 192 -13.12 -2.25 10.65
CA GLN A 192 -13.20 -3.00 9.39
C GLN A 192 -12.67 -2.23 8.17
N VAL A 193 -12.89 -0.90 8.11
CA VAL A 193 -12.35 -0.04 7.03
C VAL A 193 -10.82 -0.06 6.95
N LEU A 194 -10.12 -0.38 8.04
CA LEU A 194 -8.66 -0.43 8.06
C LEU A 194 -8.09 -1.71 7.43
N LEU A 195 -8.90 -2.77 7.30
CA LEU A 195 -8.44 -4.08 6.84
C LEU A 195 -7.79 -4.03 5.44
N PRO A 196 -8.38 -3.41 4.40
CA PRO A 196 -7.76 -3.37 3.08
C PRO A 196 -6.46 -2.59 3.05
N VAL A 197 -6.34 -1.53 3.87
CA VAL A 197 -5.13 -0.71 3.96
C VAL A 197 -3.99 -1.51 4.57
N ILE A 198 -4.26 -2.22 5.66
CA ILE A 198 -3.27 -3.09 6.32
C ILE A 198 -2.89 -4.25 5.39
N PHE A 199 -3.87 -4.83 4.70
CA PHE A 199 -3.62 -5.92 3.76
C PHE A 199 -2.74 -5.49 2.57
N ALA A 200 -2.94 -4.29 2.02
CA ALA A 200 -2.06 -3.71 1.02
C ALA A 200 -0.61 -3.59 1.53
N GLY A 201 -0.42 -3.22 2.80
CA GLY A 201 0.90 -3.21 3.44
C GLY A 201 1.53 -4.59 3.57
N ILE A 202 0.74 -5.63 3.89
CA ILE A 202 1.22 -7.02 3.97
C ILE A 202 1.66 -7.50 2.59
N ILE A 203 0.86 -7.27 1.55
CA ILE A 203 1.21 -7.60 0.16
C ILE A 203 2.57 -6.99 -0.20
N TYR A 204 2.76 -5.70 0.13
CA TYR A 204 4.00 -4.99 -0.15
C TYR A 204 5.22 -5.59 0.57
N GLN A 205 5.05 -6.09 1.80
CA GLN A 205 6.12 -6.77 2.54
C GLN A 205 6.56 -8.09 1.89
N TYR A 206 5.66 -8.77 1.18
CA TYR A 206 5.92 -10.04 0.51
C TYR A 206 6.21 -9.90 -0.99
N ARG A 207 6.47 -8.67 -1.47
CA ARG A 207 6.91 -8.41 -2.84
C ARG A 207 8.16 -9.22 -3.21
N GLY A 208 8.28 -9.61 -4.48
CA GLY A 208 9.46 -10.32 -4.98
C GLY A 208 9.62 -11.76 -4.49
N GLN A 209 8.70 -12.32 -3.69
CA GLN A 209 8.82 -13.69 -3.17
C GLN A 209 8.16 -14.76 -4.07
N GLY A 210 7.73 -14.40 -5.28
CA GLY A 210 7.06 -15.29 -6.22
C GLY A 210 5.75 -15.82 -5.67
N PHE A 211 5.47 -17.09 -5.99
CA PHE A 211 4.31 -17.81 -5.49
C PHE A 211 4.27 -17.90 -3.95
N GLN A 212 5.43 -17.95 -3.29
CA GLN A 212 5.47 -17.97 -1.82
C GLN A 212 4.97 -16.65 -1.21
N GLY A 213 5.19 -15.52 -1.88
CA GLY A 213 4.67 -14.22 -1.44
C GLY A 213 3.14 -14.17 -1.49
N ILE A 214 2.56 -14.73 -2.55
CA ILE A 214 1.11 -14.86 -2.72
C ILE A 214 0.53 -15.73 -1.60
N LEU A 215 1.10 -16.92 -1.37
CA LEU A 215 0.59 -17.87 -0.38
C LEU A 215 0.68 -17.30 1.05
N LYS A 216 1.78 -16.62 1.39
CA LYS A 216 1.92 -15.95 2.69
C LYS A 216 0.90 -14.83 2.86
N SER A 217 0.73 -13.98 1.84
CA SER A 217 -0.25 -12.88 1.88
C SER A 217 -1.68 -13.40 2.03
N ALA A 218 -2.03 -14.44 1.27
CA ALA A 218 -3.31 -15.14 1.39
C ALA A 218 -3.49 -15.76 2.79
N GLY A 219 -2.43 -16.33 3.37
CA GLY A 219 -2.46 -16.86 4.74
C GLY A 219 -2.77 -15.79 5.79
N TRP A 220 -2.16 -14.61 5.69
CA TRP A 220 -2.39 -13.52 6.64
C TRP A 220 -3.82 -12.99 6.62
N ILE A 221 -4.43 -12.87 5.44
CA ILE A 221 -5.79 -12.30 5.32
C ILE A 221 -6.88 -13.25 5.82
N ILE A 222 -6.62 -14.57 5.85
CA ILE A 222 -7.59 -15.54 6.38
C ILE A 222 -7.86 -15.30 7.88
N ILE A 223 -6.85 -14.94 8.66
CA ILE A 223 -6.96 -14.76 10.12
C ILE A 223 -8.04 -13.72 10.52
N PRO A 224 -8.03 -12.48 10.01
CA PRO A 224 -9.07 -11.50 10.34
C PRO A 224 -10.44 -11.92 9.81
N PHE A 225 -10.52 -12.56 8.64
CA PHE A 225 -11.80 -13.10 8.14
C PHE A 225 -12.36 -14.22 9.01
N MET A 226 -11.51 -15.05 9.63
CA MET A 226 -11.95 -16.07 10.59
C MET A 226 -12.52 -15.43 11.86
N VAL A 227 -11.90 -14.38 12.38
CA VAL A 227 -12.41 -13.62 13.54
C VAL A 227 -13.75 -12.96 13.21
N LEU A 228 -13.83 -12.31 12.05
CA LEU A 228 -15.07 -11.71 11.54
C LEU A 228 -16.16 -12.76 11.33
N ALA A 229 -15.83 -13.91 10.74
CA ALA A 229 -16.79 -14.99 10.52
C ALA A 229 -17.30 -15.60 11.84
N ALA A 230 -16.43 -15.76 12.83
CA ALA A 230 -16.79 -16.32 14.13
C ALA A 230 -17.87 -15.50 14.86
N GLY A 231 -17.93 -14.18 14.68
CA GLY A 231 -19.04 -13.40 15.26
C GLY A 231 -20.11 -12.94 14.29
N LEU A 232 -20.06 -13.33 12.99
CA LEU A 232 -21.28 -13.34 12.18
C LEU A 232 -22.36 -14.22 12.84
N ILE A 233 -21.92 -15.23 13.60
CA ILE A 233 -22.77 -16.11 14.42
C ILE A 233 -23.34 -15.36 15.65
N SER A 234 -22.68 -14.30 16.12
CA SER A 234 -23.02 -13.58 17.36
C SER A 234 -23.70 -12.23 17.14
N LEU A 235 -23.45 -11.53 16.02
CA LEU A 235 -23.99 -10.20 15.71
C LEU A 235 -24.31 -10.09 14.20
N PRO A 236 -25.57 -10.35 13.78
CA PRO A 236 -25.94 -10.51 12.36
C PRO A 236 -25.94 -9.22 11.51
N MET A 237 -25.53 -8.06 12.05
CA MET A 237 -25.75 -6.76 11.40
C MET A 237 -24.53 -6.17 10.67
N SER A 238 -23.38 -6.87 10.67
CA SER A 238 -22.14 -6.43 10.00
C SER A 238 -21.84 -7.15 8.66
N ASN A 239 -22.77 -7.97 8.17
CA ASN A 239 -22.49 -8.89 7.06
C ASN A 239 -22.09 -8.15 5.77
N GLY A 240 -22.66 -6.97 5.52
CA GLY A 240 -22.33 -6.15 4.35
C GLY A 240 -20.88 -5.69 4.33
N ALA A 241 -20.39 -5.13 5.44
CA ALA A 241 -19.01 -4.63 5.53
C ALA A 241 -17.96 -5.75 5.44
N VAL A 242 -18.28 -6.95 5.93
CA VAL A 242 -17.40 -8.13 5.77
C VAL A 242 -17.30 -8.53 4.30
N VAL A 243 -18.44 -8.56 3.58
CA VAL A 243 -18.48 -8.88 2.14
C VAL A 243 -17.74 -7.81 1.33
N GLU A 244 -17.96 -6.53 1.60
CA GLU A 244 -17.24 -5.42 0.96
C GLU A 244 -15.73 -5.56 1.14
N ASN A 245 -15.27 -5.82 2.37
CA ASN A 245 -13.84 -6.03 2.63
C ASN A 245 -13.29 -7.26 1.93
N ALA A 246 -14.05 -8.35 1.82
CA ALA A 246 -13.64 -9.54 1.08
C ALA A 246 -13.44 -9.22 -0.40
N VAL A 247 -14.37 -8.47 -1.01
CA VAL A 247 -14.28 -8.03 -2.41
C VAL A 247 -13.07 -7.12 -2.61
N VAL A 248 -12.86 -6.13 -1.74
CA VAL A 248 -11.72 -5.20 -1.87
C VAL A 248 -10.39 -5.93 -1.67
N CYS A 249 -10.27 -6.79 -0.67
CA CYS A 249 -9.03 -7.55 -0.43
C CYS A 249 -8.75 -8.52 -1.59
N LEU A 250 -9.77 -9.20 -2.12
CA LEU A 250 -9.61 -10.05 -3.30
C LEU A 250 -9.15 -9.23 -4.50
N PHE A 251 -9.76 -8.08 -4.74
CA PHE A 251 -9.35 -7.16 -5.81
C PHE A 251 -7.90 -6.71 -5.63
N LEU A 252 -7.48 -6.32 -4.43
CA LEU A 252 -6.10 -5.94 -4.14
C LEU A 252 -5.12 -7.09 -4.42
N LEU A 253 -5.44 -8.32 -4.00
CA LEU A 253 -4.60 -9.47 -4.24
C LEU A 253 -4.48 -9.78 -5.74
N VAL A 254 -5.61 -9.80 -6.46
CA VAL A 254 -5.66 -10.02 -7.91
C VAL A 254 -4.90 -8.93 -8.65
N ALA A 255 -5.15 -7.66 -8.35
CA ALA A 255 -4.45 -6.53 -8.95
C ALA A 255 -2.94 -6.60 -8.70
N SER A 256 -2.52 -7.05 -7.52
CA SER A 256 -1.10 -7.21 -7.16
C SER A 256 -0.43 -8.35 -7.94
N VAL A 257 -1.14 -9.45 -8.18
CA VAL A 257 -0.67 -10.55 -9.03
C VAL A 257 -0.59 -10.09 -10.50
N LEU A 258 -1.63 -9.42 -11.01
CA LEU A 258 -1.66 -8.92 -12.40
C LEU A 258 -0.57 -7.88 -12.67
N ARG A 259 -0.25 -7.05 -11.67
CA ARG A 259 0.87 -6.09 -11.75
C ARG A 259 2.24 -6.72 -11.51
N GLY A 260 2.32 -8.03 -11.27
CA GLY A 260 3.60 -8.69 -11.06
C GLY A 260 4.32 -8.29 -9.78
N ILE A 261 3.62 -7.75 -8.77
CA ILE A 261 4.24 -7.28 -7.50
C ILE A 261 4.96 -8.43 -6.77
N PHE A 262 4.41 -9.64 -6.89
CA PHE A 262 5.02 -10.84 -6.33
C PHE A 262 6.08 -11.46 -7.23
N GLY A 263 6.29 -10.96 -8.45
CA GLY A 263 7.24 -11.52 -9.40
C GLY A 263 8.64 -11.66 -8.80
N ASN A 264 9.13 -12.90 -8.73
CA ASN A 264 10.53 -13.20 -8.53
C ASN A 264 11.02 -13.65 -9.91
N GLU A 265 12.05 -13.01 -10.46
CA GLU A 265 12.63 -13.38 -11.74
C GLU A 265 12.78 -14.90 -11.86
N LYS A 266 11.97 -15.48 -12.75
CA LYS A 266 12.12 -16.80 -13.35
C LYS A 266 11.06 -16.96 -14.43
N LYS A 267 11.20 -16.20 -15.52
CA LYS A 267 10.80 -16.74 -16.84
C LYS A 267 12.00 -17.49 -17.42
N ASN A 268 12.28 -18.65 -16.83
CA ASN A 268 12.87 -19.74 -17.59
C ASN A 268 11.81 -20.17 -18.61
N THR A 269 11.83 -19.54 -19.78
CA THR A 269 11.23 -20.13 -20.97
C THR A 269 12.41 -20.64 -21.79
N LEU A 270 12.51 -21.97 -21.75
CA LEU A 270 13.40 -22.85 -22.50
C LEU A 270 13.48 -22.50 -23.98
#